data_AF-A0A1B6EYN1-F1
#
_entry.id   AF-A0A1B6EYN1-F1
#
_cell.length_a   1.000
_cell.length_b   1.000
_cell.length_c   1.000
_cell.angle_alpha   90.00
_cell.angle_beta   90.00
_cell.angle_gamma   90.00
#
_symmetry.space_group_name_H-M   'P 1'
#
loop_
_entity.id
_entity.type
_entity.pdbx_description
1 polymer ?
#
loop_
_entity_poly.entity_id
_entity_poly.type
_entity_poly.pdbx_seq_one_letter_code
_entity_poly.pdbx_strand_id
1 'polypeptide(L)'
;SEPGTPNSRTNSPSTRLFNSIERKFQHVRRVLTPKRRSTESAQPALLTAKNMSNISTTSSNSPDQVREELVKALNKRGIECVCKGYSVRGKVQAAGEKVCKLSFELEVCLIPTSANANGSVVGIRRKRLKGDAWCYKRVCEEILNMADLK
;
A
#
# COMPACT_ATOMS: atom_id res chain seq x y z
N SER A 1 -1.60 33.98 -50.97
CA SER A 1 -3.02 34.17 -51.32
C SER A 1 -3.80 32.95 -50.88
N GLU A 2 -4.58 33.08 -49.80
CA GLU A 2 -5.71 32.18 -49.43
C GLU A 2 -6.88 32.39 -50.43
N PRO A 3 -8.04 31.66 -50.40
CA PRO A 3 -8.67 30.79 -49.36
C PRO A 3 -9.21 29.46 -49.96
N GLY A 4 -10.02 28.56 -49.36
CA GLY A 4 -10.83 28.51 -48.14
C GLY A 4 -11.63 27.18 -48.10
N THR A 5 -12.09 26.81 -46.91
CA THR A 5 -12.84 25.60 -46.50
C THR A 5 -14.20 25.43 -47.21
N PRO A 6 -14.87 24.26 -47.07
CA PRO A 6 -16.03 24.29 -46.18
C PRO A 6 -16.22 23.07 -45.26
N ASN A 7 -16.93 23.40 -44.20
CA ASN A 7 -17.39 22.67 -43.03
C ASN A 7 -18.67 21.85 -43.35
N SER A 8 -18.86 20.68 -42.73
CA SER A 8 -20.21 20.26 -42.33
C SER A 8 -20.23 19.40 -41.07
N ARG A 9 -20.91 19.98 -40.06
CA ARG A 9 -21.61 19.35 -38.93
C ARG A 9 -22.55 18.24 -39.50
N THR A 10 -22.97 17.16 -38.83
CA THR A 10 -23.45 16.96 -37.45
C THR A 10 -23.84 15.48 -37.28
N ASN A 11 -24.08 15.08 -36.02
CA ASN A 11 -25.02 14.04 -35.58
C ASN A 11 -24.51 12.60 -35.34
N SER A 12 -24.29 12.28 -34.08
CA SER A 12 -24.54 10.93 -33.52
C SER A 12 -25.94 10.91 -32.90
N PRO A 13 -26.70 9.80 -33.03
CA PRO A 13 -27.00 9.01 -31.83
C PRO A 13 -27.12 7.48 -32.06
N SER A 14 -26.62 6.75 -31.06
CA SER A 14 -27.07 5.46 -30.52
C SER A 14 -28.13 4.64 -31.29
N THR A 15 -27.79 3.40 -31.67
CA THR A 15 -28.75 2.28 -31.54
C THR A 15 -28.02 0.96 -31.29
N ARG A 16 -28.44 0.30 -30.22
CA ARG A 16 -28.07 -1.04 -29.75
C ARG A 16 -28.54 -2.10 -30.75
N LEU A 17 -27.73 -3.11 -31.03
CA LEU A 17 -28.20 -4.48 -31.28
C LEU A 17 -27.25 -5.50 -30.65
N PHE A 18 -27.65 -5.93 -29.45
CA PHE A 18 -27.27 -7.22 -28.88
C PHE A 18 -27.98 -8.32 -29.66
N ASN A 19 -27.25 -9.35 -30.09
CA ASN A 19 -27.57 -10.77 -29.89
C ASN A 19 -26.83 -11.64 -30.91
N SER A 20 -25.72 -12.21 -30.47
CA SER A 20 -25.34 -13.54 -30.93
C SER A 20 -24.73 -14.29 -29.75
N ILE A 21 -25.58 -14.58 -28.77
CA ILE A 21 -25.36 -15.69 -27.85
C ILE A 21 -25.81 -16.92 -28.60
N GLU A 22 -24.90 -17.84 -28.94
CA GLU A 22 -25.23 -19.25 -28.81
C GLU A 22 -23.99 -20.16 -28.83
N ARG A 23 -23.75 -20.71 -27.64
CA ARG A 23 -23.47 -22.13 -27.37
C ARG A 23 -22.10 -22.71 -27.77
N LYS A 24 -21.36 -22.98 -26.67
CA LYS A 24 -20.40 -24.08 -26.42
C LYS A 24 -18.94 -23.77 -26.75
N PHE A 25 -18.12 -23.56 -25.72
CA PHE A 25 -17.24 -24.62 -25.22
C PHE A 25 -16.74 -24.26 -23.81
N GLN A 26 -16.68 -25.31 -23.00
CA GLN A 26 -16.48 -25.28 -21.57
C GLN A 26 -15.02 -24.96 -21.17
N HIS A 27 -14.91 -24.40 -19.97
CA HIS A 27 -13.84 -24.72 -19.02
C HIS A 27 -12.40 -24.36 -19.41
N VAL A 28 -12.05 -23.08 -19.35
CA VAL A 28 -10.66 -22.71 -19.02
C VAL A 28 -10.57 -21.36 -18.32
N ARG A 29 -10.07 -21.45 -17.08
CA ARG A 29 -9.27 -20.45 -16.36
C ARG A 29 -9.99 -19.15 -15.98
N ARG A 30 -10.31 -19.05 -14.68
CA ARG A 30 -10.43 -17.77 -13.95
C ARG A 30 -9.09 -17.01 -13.98
N VAL A 31 -8.69 -16.55 -15.15
CA VAL A 31 -7.60 -15.59 -15.34
C VAL A 31 -8.27 -14.36 -15.93
N LEU A 32 -8.02 -13.20 -15.33
CA LEU A 32 -8.65 -11.90 -15.58
C LEU A 32 -9.91 -11.61 -14.75
N THR A 33 -9.77 -11.56 -13.42
CA THR A 33 -10.60 -10.62 -12.64
C THR A 33 -9.73 -9.41 -12.26
N PRO A 34 -9.91 -8.24 -12.91
CA PRO A 34 -9.28 -7.01 -12.46
C PRO A 34 -10.20 -6.34 -11.44
N LYS A 35 -9.94 -6.47 -10.13
CA LYS A 35 -10.48 -5.61 -9.04
C LYS A 35 -10.00 -6.16 -7.69
N ARG A 36 -9.71 -5.36 -6.66
CA ARG A 36 -10.57 -4.28 -6.14
C ARG A 36 -9.78 -3.10 -5.60
N ARG A 37 -10.33 -1.91 -5.86
CA ARG A 37 -10.18 -0.70 -5.06
C ARG A 37 -10.23 -1.08 -3.58
N SER A 38 -9.19 -0.73 -2.82
CA SER A 38 -9.06 -1.01 -1.39
C SER A 38 -10.17 -0.32 -0.59
N THR A 39 -11.33 -0.95 -0.54
CA THR A 39 -12.13 -1.03 0.68
C THR A 39 -11.23 -1.68 1.73
N GLU A 40 -11.14 -1.10 2.92
CA GLU A 40 -10.27 -1.54 4.02
C GLU A 40 -10.17 -3.07 4.08
N SER A 41 -9.02 -3.59 3.65
CA SER A 41 -8.78 -5.02 3.68
C SER A 41 -8.61 -5.42 5.13
N ALA A 42 -9.47 -6.31 5.61
CA ALA A 42 -9.34 -6.93 6.93
C ALA A 42 -8.12 -7.86 7.04
N GLN A 43 -7.34 -8.02 5.96
CA GLN A 43 -6.11 -8.79 5.93
C GLN A 43 -4.91 -7.95 5.48
N PRO A 44 -3.69 -8.28 5.98
CA PRO A 44 -2.46 -7.59 5.61
C PRO A 44 -2.15 -7.76 4.12
N ALA A 45 -1.44 -6.80 3.54
CA ALA A 45 -1.12 -6.83 2.12
C ALA A 45 -0.11 -7.95 1.80
N LEU A 46 -0.48 -8.88 0.92
CA LEU A 46 0.47 -9.86 0.39
C LEU A 46 1.38 -9.19 -0.65
N LEU A 47 2.68 -9.24 -0.40
CA LEU A 47 3.67 -8.63 -1.26
C LEU A 47 3.93 -9.50 -2.48
N THR A 48 4.13 -8.84 -3.61
CA THR A 48 4.59 -9.47 -4.85
C THR A 48 6.01 -9.00 -5.13
N ALA A 49 6.72 -9.66 -6.05
CA ALA A 49 8.09 -9.30 -6.42
C ALA A 49 8.27 -7.80 -6.78
N LYS A 50 7.22 -7.15 -7.29
CA LYS A 50 7.22 -5.73 -7.66
C LYS A 50 7.15 -4.77 -6.45
N ASN A 51 6.77 -5.25 -5.27
CA ASN A 51 6.46 -4.44 -4.09
C ASN A 51 7.43 -4.71 -2.91
N MET A 52 8.63 -5.23 -3.19
CA MET A 52 9.59 -5.70 -2.17
C MET A 52 10.57 -4.64 -1.64
N SER A 53 10.41 -3.37 -2.02
CA SER A 53 11.33 -2.30 -1.60
C SER A 53 11.02 -1.77 -0.20
N ASN A 54 12.06 -1.39 0.55
CA ASN A 54 11.97 -0.72 1.86
C ASN A 54 11.22 -1.52 2.93
N ILE A 55 11.39 -2.84 2.90
CA ILE A 55 10.77 -3.74 3.86
C ILE A 55 11.74 -4.03 5.00
N SER A 56 11.25 -4.08 6.22
CA SER A 56 11.90 -4.80 7.33
C SER A 56 11.20 -6.13 7.49
N THR A 57 11.96 -7.22 7.56
CA THR A 57 11.45 -8.51 8.02
C THR A 57 11.37 -8.50 9.54
N THR A 58 10.35 -9.15 10.11
CA THR A 58 10.24 -9.39 11.55
C THR A 58 10.13 -10.90 11.81
N SER A 59 10.56 -11.32 12.99
CA SER A 59 10.40 -12.70 13.49
C SER A 59 8.98 -13.01 13.96
N SER A 60 8.11 -11.99 14.12
CA SER A 60 6.73 -12.19 14.59
C SER A 60 5.85 -12.87 13.54
N ASN A 61 4.99 -13.77 14.02
CA ASN A 61 4.06 -14.53 13.17
C ASN A 61 2.67 -13.89 13.06
N SER A 62 2.36 -12.87 13.88
CA SER A 62 1.03 -12.27 13.93
C SER A 62 1.04 -10.82 13.42
N PRO A 63 0.35 -10.51 12.30
CA PRO A 63 0.33 -9.16 11.74
C PRO A 63 -0.36 -8.15 12.65
N ASP A 64 -1.36 -8.59 13.43
CA ASP A 64 -2.08 -7.75 14.39
C ASP A 64 -1.20 -7.35 15.57
N GLN A 65 -0.40 -8.29 16.09
CA GLN A 65 0.57 -8.00 17.16
C GLN A 65 1.64 -7.02 16.68
N VAL A 66 2.17 -7.22 15.46
CA VAL A 66 3.14 -6.30 14.86
C VAL A 66 2.56 -4.89 14.74
N ARG A 67 1.30 -4.76 14.30
CA ARG A 67 0.63 -3.46 14.23
C ARG A 67 0.51 -2.81 15.61
N GLU A 68 0.09 -3.57 16.62
CA GLU A 68 -0.07 -3.07 17.98
C GLU A 68 1.26 -2.59 18.58
N GLU A 69 2.33 -3.35 18.42
CA GLU A 69 3.67 -2.96 18.89
C GLU A 69 4.20 -1.71 18.16
N LEU A 70 3.91 -1.56 16.87
CA LEU A 70 4.24 -0.31 16.15
C LEU A 70 3.49 0.90 16.72
N VAL A 71 2.19 0.78 17.00
CA VAL A 71 1.39 1.85 17.60
C VAL A 71 1.91 2.20 19.00
N LYS A 72 2.18 1.19 19.81
CA LYS A 72 2.74 1.33 21.15
C LYS A 72 4.11 2.01 21.13
N ALA A 73 5.01 1.63 20.22
CA ALA A 73 6.31 2.26 20.06
C ALA A 73 6.21 3.74 19.63
N LEU A 74 5.30 4.05 18.70
CA LEU A 74 5.05 5.45 18.27
C LEU A 74 4.52 6.30 19.42
N ASN A 75 3.53 5.79 20.17
CA ASN A 75 2.96 6.49 21.32
C ASN A 75 4.01 6.68 22.44
N LYS A 76 4.82 5.65 22.73
CA LYS A 76 5.91 5.73 23.71
C LYS A 76 6.94 6.79 23.35
N ARG A 77 7.19 7.00 22.05
CA ARG A 77 8.06 8.06 21.56
C ARG A 77 7.41 9.45 21.56
N GLY A 78 6.09 9.54 21.75
CA GLY A 78 5.34 10.80 21.63
C GLY A 78 5.06 11.21 20.19
N ILE A 79 5.04 10.26 19.25
CA ILE A 79 4.69 10.52 17.84
C ILE A 79 3.19 10.30 17.66
N GLU A 80 2.48 11.34 17.22
CA GLU A 80 1.07 11.24 16.83
C GLU A 80 0.92 10.23 15.69
N CYS A 81 0.02 9.26 15.85
CA CYS A 81 -0.22 8.24 14.85
C CYS A 81 -1.70 8.01 14.55
N VAL A 82 -1.98 7.61 13.31
CA VAL A 82 -3.32 7.22 12.84
C VAL A 82 -3.24 5.84 12.20
N CYS A 83 -4.15 4.95 12.58
CA CYS A 83 -4.21 3.59 12.05
C CYS A 83 -5.32 3.47 10.99
N LYS A 84 -5.01 2.75 9.92
CA LYS A 84 -5.98 2.35 8.90
C LYS A 84 -5.68 0.92 8.45
N GLY A 85 -6.51 -0.04 8.88
CA GLY A 85 -6.24 -1.46 8.66
C GLY A 85 -4.90 -1.89 9.25
N TYR A 86 -3.98 -2.34 8.39
CA TYR A 86 -2.61 -2.73 8.75
C TYR A 86 -1.55 -1.63 8.49
N SER A 87 -1.98 -0.42 8.12
CA SER A 87 -1.10 0.74 7.96
C SER A 87 -1.17 1.66 9.18
N VAL A 88 -0.01 2.03 9.72
CA VAL A 88 0.15 3.00 10.81
C VAL A 88 0.90 4.21 10.26
N ARG A 89 0.25 5.38 10.29
CA ARG A 89 0.83 6.63 9.80
C ARG A 89 1.31 7.47 10.98
N GLY A 90 2.59 7.78 11.02
CA GLY A 90 3.21 8.61 12.05
C GLY A 90 3.47 10.04 11.55
N LYS A 91 3.28 11.02 12.42
CA LYS A 91 3.57 12.44 12.15
C LYS A 91 4.40 13.02 13.30
N VAL A 92 5.62 13.42 12.97
CA VAL A 92 6.48 14.18 13.87
C VAL A 92 6.31 15.66 13.55
N GLN A 93 5.80 16.42 14.50
CA GLN A 93 5.70 17.86 14.39
C GLN A 93 6.98 18.48 14.97
N ALA A 94 7.51 19.49 14.27
CA ALA A 94 8.63 20.26 14.77
C ALA A 94 8.16 21.10 15.96
N ALA A 95 8.58 20.75 17.17
CA ALA A 95 8.46 21.63 18.33
C ALA A 95 9.82 22.32 18.52
N GLY A 96 9.91 23.60 18.16
CA GLY A 96 11.15 24.37 18.21
C GLY A 96 12.14 24.10 17.06
N GLU A 97 13.36 24.60 17.21
CA GLU A 97 14.36 24.74 16.13
C GLU A 97 15.08 23.43 15.74
N LYS A 98 14.90 22.34 16.50
CA LYS A 98 15.71 21.11 16.40
C LYS A 98 14.97 19.82 16.04
N VAL A 99 13.64 19.84 15.90
CA VAL A 99 12.88 18.65 15.49
C VAL A 99 12.48 18.78 14.03
N CYS A 100 12.87 17.82 13.19
CA CYS A 100 12.50 17.74 11.79
C CYS A 100 11.01 17.42 11.62
N LYS A 101 10.32 18.20 10.78
CA LYS A 101 8.93 17.91 10.37
C LYS A 101 8.92 16.68 9.45
N LEU A 102 8.34 15.59 9.93
CA LEU A 102 8.36 14.28 9.25
C LEU A 102 6.97 13.66 9.23
N SER A 103 6.62 13.00 8.13
CA SER A 103 5.44 12.14 8.06
C SER A 103 5.78 10.88 7.29
N PHE A 104 5.33 9.74 7.78
CA PHE A 104 5.66 8.44 7.25
C PHE A 104 4.55 7.41 7.50
N GLU A 105 4.62 6.30 6.80
CA GLU A 105 3.69 5.18 6.89
C GLU A 105 4.48 3.89 7.08
N LEU A 106 4.07 3.09 8.08
CA LEU A 106 4.54 1.75 8.34
C LEU A 106 3.37 0.80 8.11
N GLU A 107 3.49 -0.08 7.12
CA GLU A 107 2.42 -1.01 6.75
C GLU A 107 2.85 -2.44 6.98
N VAL A 108 2.05 -3.17 7.74
CA VAL A 108 2.25 -4.59 7.98
C VAL A 108 1.78 -5.37 6.75
N CYS A 109 2.69 -6.20 6.24
CA CYS A 109 2.55 -6.92 5.00
C CYS A 109 2.95 -8.39 5.20
N LEU A 110 2.55 -9.26 4.27
CA LEU A 110 2.99 -10.64 4.20
C LEU A 110 3.99 -10.80 3.06
N ILE A 111 5.15 -11.41 3.35
CA ILE A 111 6.19 -11.73 2.39
C ILE A 111 6.05 -13.21 2.05
N PRO A 112 5.74 -13.58 0.79
CA PRO A 112 5.66 -14.98 0.40
C PRO A 112 7.05 -15.61 0.42
N THR A 113 7.20 -16.75 1.11
CA THR A 113 8.44 -17.50 1.18
C THR A 113 8.31 -18.75 0.31
N SER A 114 9.24 -18.92 -0.65
CA SER A 114 9.24 -20.08 -1.56
C SER A 114 9.42 -21.43 -0.86
N ALA A 115 9.85 -21.43 0.40
CA ALA A 115 10.20 -22.64 1.14
C ALA A 115 8.98 -23.48 1.60
N ASN A 116 7.81 -22.87 1.78
CA ASN A 116 6.63 -23.56 2.29
C ASN A 116 5.39 -23.15 1.49
N ALA A 117 4.60 -24.11 0.99
CA ALA A 117 3.39 -23.85 0.19
C ALA A 117 2.35 -22.93 0.87
N ASN A 118 2.43 -22.75 2.20
CA ASN A 118 1.62 -21.85 3.02
C ASN A 118 2.45 -20.85 3.87
N GLY A 119 3.76 -20.74 3.66
CA GLY A 119 4.63 -19.91 4.52
C GLY A 119 4.71 -18.47 4.02
N SER A 120 4.06 -17.56 4.73
CA SER A 120 4.34 -16.12 4.60
C SER A 120 4.98 -15.61 5.88
N VAL A 121 6.00 -14.76 5.74
CA VAL A 121 6.64 -14.06 6.86
C VAL A 121 6.03 -12.68 6.99
N VAL A 122 5.83 -12.20 8.22
CA VAL A 122 5.36 -10.83 8.43
C VAL A 122 6.50 -9.85 8.14
N GLY A 123 6.19 -8.81 7.38
CA GLY A 123 7.09 -7.74 7.04
C GLY A 123 6.46 -6.38 7.29
N ILE A 124 7.31 -5.35 7.35
CA ILE A 124 6.90 -3.97 7.56
C ILE A 124 7.41 -3.15 6.40
N ARG A 125 6.50 -2.70 5.54
CA ARG A 125 6.81 -1.79 4.45
C ARG A 125 6.90 -0.36 4.99
N ARG A 126 8.04 0.27 4.76
CA ARG A 126 8.33 1.63 5.22
C ARG A 126 8.18 2.62 4.06
N LYS A 127 7.40 3.68 4.26
CA LYS A 127 7.19 4.72 3.25
C LYS A 127 7.30 6.12 3.86
N ARG A 128 8.25 6.91 3.35
CA ARG A 128 8.34 8.34 3.66
C ARG A 128 7.26 9.11 2.88
N LEU A 129 6.51 9.98 3.56
CA LEU A 129 5.50 10.83 2.94
C LEU A 129 5.99 12.29 2.81
N LYS A 130 6.60 12.82 3.88
CA LYS A 130 7.15 14.19 3.94
C LYS A 130 8.37 14.22 4.86
N GLY A 131 9.26 15.20 4.68
CA GLY A 131 10.44 15.40 5.54
C GLY A 131 11.74 14.87 4.93
N ASP A 132 12.86 15.17 5.58
CA ASP A 132 14.18 14.78 5.08
C ASP A 132 14.44 13.27 5.26
N ALA A 133 15.37 12.75 4.45
CA ALA A 133 15.60 11.30 4.37
C ALA A 133 16.33 10.78 5.62
N TRP A 134 17.16 11.61 6.24
CA TRP A 134 18.01 11.24 7.35
C TRP A 134 17.20 11.12 8.64
N CYS A 135 16.37 12.12 8.93
CA CYS A 135 15.37 12.10 9.99
C CYS A 135 14.42 10.92 9.83
N TYR A 136 13.88 10.69 8.62
CA TYR A 136 13.04 9.53 8.34
C TYR A 136 13.72 8.21 8.69
N LYS A 137 14.97 8.01 8.24
CA LYS A 137 15.74 6.79 8.52
C LYS A 137 15.94 6.61 10.02
N ARG A 138 16.41 7.66 10.72
CA ARG A 138 16.64 7.66 12.17
C ARG A 138 15.38 7.29 12.95
N VAL A 139 14.27 7.97 12.68
CA VAL A 139 13.00 7.74 13.38
C VAL A 139 12.47 6.33 13.10
N CYS A 140 12.49 5.86 11.84
CA CYS A 140 12.03 4.51 11.53
C CYS A 140 12.90 3.42 12.17
N GLU A 141 14.22 3.57 12.15
CA GLU A 141 15.12 2.61 12.81
C GLU A 141 14.89 2.55 14.31
N GLU A 142 14.69 3.70 14.96
CA GLU A 142 14.42 3.78 16.39
C GLU A 142 13.09 3.15 16.77
N ILE A 143 12.01 3.43 16.01
CA ILE A 143 10.70 2.82 16.26
C ILE A 143 10.73 1.30 16.08
N LEU A 144 11.41 0.79 15.04
CA LEU A 144 11.55 -0.66 14.84
C LEU A 144 12.36 -1.33 15.95
N ASN A 145 13.41 -0.68 16.46
CA ASN A 145 14.16 -1.17 17.61
C ASN A 145 13.31 -1.17 18.89
N MET A 146 12.50 -0.13 19.11
CA MET A 146 11.62 -0.02 20.29
C MET A 146 10.51 -1.08 20.32
N ALA A 147 10.06 -1.52 19.15
CA ALA A 147 9.04 -2.54 18.99
C ALA A 147 9.60 -3.98 18.96
N ASP A 148 10.92 -4.15 19.03
CA ASP A 148 11.60 -5.46 18.90
C ASP A 148 11.27 -6.18 17.57
N LEU A 149 11.13 -5.42 16.49
CA LEU A 149 10.70 -5.91 15.16
C LEU A 149 11.85 -6.00 14.15
N LYS A 150 13.08 -6.18 14.62
CA LYS A 150 14.30 -6.08 13.83
C LYS A 150 15.20 -7.29 13.98
#